data_AF-A0A1J3JPU0-F1
#
_entry.id   AF-A0A1J3JPU0-F1
#
_cell.length_a   1.000
_cell.length_b   1.000
_cell.length_c   1.000
_cell.angle_alpha   90.00
_cell.angle_beta   90.00
_cell.angle_gamma   90.00
#
_symmetry.space_group_name_H-M   'P 1'
#
loop_
_entity.id
_entity.type
_entity.pdbx_description
1 polymer ?
#
loop_
_entity_poly.entity_id
_entity_poly.type
_entity_poly.pdbx_seq_one_letter_code
_entity_poly.pdbx_strand_id
1 'polypeptide(L)'
;HPNFLRRVFAYLSPPSVVLVRLERMTLGLLLGIGRAFRRKRASSLDILSPKRAPRDFYKGKNCKPSGFHTRKGGYVVQPEKLPNYVVPDLTGFKLKPYVSQCPVQVKASEASSK
;
A
#
# COMPACT_ATOMS: atom_id res chain seq x y z
N HIS A 1 -39.75 12.45 64.03
CA HIS A 1 -38.39 12.01 63.67
C HIS A 1 -38.35 11.56 62.21
N PRO A 2 -38.06 12.42 61.22
CA PRO A 2 -38.35 12.14 59.81
C PRO A 2 -37.08 11.84 59.00
N ASN A 3 -36.27 10.85 59.40
CA ASN A 3 -34.99 10.56 58.72
C ASN A 3 -34.80 9.09 58.29
N PHE A 4 -35.85 8.25 58.38
CA PHE A 4 -35.74 6.84 57.98
C PHE A 4 -36.30 6.58 56.56
N LEU A 5 -37.31 7.34 56.12
CA LEU A 5 -38.03 7.07 54.88
C LEU A 5 -37.40 7.67 53.61
N ARG A 6 -36.41 8.56 53.72
CA ARG A 6 -35.71 9.13 52.56
C ARG A 6 -34.52 8.29 52.07
N ARG A 7 -34.08 7.28 52.83
CA ARG A 7 -32.93 6.43 52.44
C ARG A 7 -33.33 5.20 51.61
N VAL A 8 -34.60 4.80 51.64
CA VAL A 8 -35.11 3.63 50.90
C VAL A 8 -35.54 4.00 49.47
N PHE A 9 -35.93 5.26 49.23
CA PHE A 9 -36.44 5.70 47.92
C PHE A 9 -35.36 5.89 46.84
N ALA A 10 -34.07 5.81 47.20
CA ALA A 10 -32.96 5.85 46.24
C ALA A 10 -32.70 4.50 45.54
N TYR A 11 -33.40 3.43 45.94
CA TYR A 11 -33.20 2.07 45.42
C TYR A 11 -34.31 1.57 44.48
N LEU A 12 -35.26 2.44 44.09
CA LEU A 12 -36.29 2.08 43.12
C LEU A 12 -36.17 2.92 41.85
N SER A 13 -35.05 2.73 41.15
CA SER A 13 -34.95 3.15 39.75
C SER A 13 -35.88 2.26 38.91
N PRO A 14 -36.77 2.82 38.08
CA PRO A 14 -37.75 2.02 37.34
C PRO A 14 -37.05 1.06 36.34
N PRO A 15 -37.37 -0.25 36.36
CA PRO A 15 -36.71 -1.25 35.52
C PRO A 15 -36.91 -1.03 34.01
N SER A 16 -37.92 -0.24 33.63
CA SER A 16 -38.23 0.12 32.25
C SER A 16 -37.16 1.00 31.58
N VAL A 17 -36.43 1.83 32.33
CA VAL A 17 -35.36 2.69 31.75
C VAL A 17 -34.09 1.89 31.48
N VAL A 18 -33.78 0.91 32.34
CA VAL A 18 -32.63 0.00 32.17
C VAL A 18 -32.87 -0.93 30.99
N LEU A 19 -34.10 -1.45 30.84
CA LEU A 19 -34.46 -2.36 29.76
C LEU A 19 -34.47 -1.67 28.39
N VAL A 20 -35.02 -0.45 28.26
CA VAL A 20 -34.94 0.35 27.01
C VAL A 20 -33.49 0.75 26.67
N ARG A 21 -32.65 0.97 27.68
CA ARG A 21 -31.22 1.28 27.47
C ARG A 21 -30.44 0.05 27.02
N LEU A 22 -30.73 -1.12 27.56
CA LEU A 22 -30.10 -2.38 27.19
C LEU A 22 -30.44 -2.77 25.74
N GLU A 23 -31.71 -2.68 25.33
CA GLU A 23 -32.18 -2.95 23.96
C GLU A 23 -31.51 -2.03 22.92
N ARG A 24 -31.33 -0.74 23.22
CA ARG A 24 -30.61 0.17 22.30
C ARG A 24 -29.12 -0.14 22.20
N MET A 25 -28.51 -0.60 23.30
CA MET A 25 -27.09 -0.95 23.33
C MET A 25 -26.82 -2.27 22.60
N THR A 26 -27.68 -3.28 22.77
CA THR A 26 -27.58 -4.56 22.06
C THR A 26 -27.84 -4.40 20.56
N LEU A 27 -28.89 -3.67 20.17
CA LEU A 27 -29.16 -3.34 18.76
C LEU A 27 -28.03 -2.52 18.13
N GLY A 28 -27.45 -1.57 18.87
CA GLY A 28 -26.30 -0.79 18.42
C GLY A 28 -25.06 -1.65 18.18
N LEU A 29 -24.81 -2.63 19.07
CA LEU A 29 -23.72 -3.59 18.93
C LEU A 29 -23.94 -4.51 17.72
N LEU A 30 -25.16 -5.05 17.56
CA LEU A 30 -25.53 -5.95 16.47
C LEU A 30 -25.43 -5.26 15.10
N LEU A 31 -25.92 -4.01 15.01
CA LEU A 31 -25.82 -3.19 13.80
C LEU A 31 -24.37 -2.76 13.51
N GLY A 32 -23.56 -2.50 14.54
CA GLY A 32 -22.14 -2.20 14.40
C GLY A 32 -21.35 -3.39 13.85
N ILE A 33 -21.60 -4.58 14.41
CA ILE A 33 -21.06 -5.85 13.94
C ILE A 33 -21.50 -6.13 12.49
N GLY A 34 -22.79 -5.99 12.18
CA GLY A 34 -23.30 -6.19 10.81
C GLY A 34 -22.69 -5.24 9.76
N ARG A 35 -22.33 -4.01 10.14
CA ARG A 35 -21.59 -3.08 9.27
C ARG A 35 -20.11 -3.44 9.13
N ALA A 36 -19.47 -3.93 10.18
CA ALA A 36 -18.06 -4.35 10.14
C ALA A 36 -17.84 -5.58 9.25
N PHE A 37 -18.80 -6.51 9.22
CA PHE A 37 -18.76 -7.70 8.36
C PHE A 37 -19.23 -7.45 6.92
N ARG A 38 -19.62 -6.22 6.56
CA ARG A 38 -19.98 -5.88 5.18
C ARG A 38 -18.74 -5.97 4.29
N ARG A 39 -18.75 -6.88 3.30
CA ARG A 39 -17.69 -6.93 2.28
C ARG A 39 -17.56 -5.57 1.59
N LYS A 40 -16.35 -5.02 1.60
CA LYS A 40 -16.02 -3.81 0.85
C LYS A 40 -16.19 -4.08 -0.64
N ARG A 41 -16.54 -3.03 -1.40
CA ARG A 41 -16.68 -3.13 -2.86
C ARG A 41 -15.32 -3.48 -3.46
N ALA A 42 -15.28 -4.34 -4.48
CA ALA A 42 -14.02 -4.74 -5.10
C ALA A 42 -13.20 -3.54 -5.63
N SER A 43 -13.89 -2.47 -6.07
CA SER A 43 -13.28 -1.23 -6.54
C SER A 43 -12.70 -0.33 -5.44
N SER A 44 -13.08 -0.53 -4.17
CA SER A 44 -12.53 0.22 -3.03
C SER A 44 -11.35 -0.49 -2.37
N LEU A 45 -10.95 -1.65 -2.90
CA LEU A 45 -9.78 -2.39 -2.44
C LEU A 45 -8.57 -1.98 -3.27
N ASP A 46 -7.39 -1.98 -2.64
CA ASP A 46 -6.12 -1.79 -3.34
C ASP A 46 -5.90 -2.88 -4.38
N ILE A 47 -5.10 -2.54 -5.40
CA ILE A 47 -4.69 -3.46 -6.46
C ILE A 47 -4.11 -4.73 -5.83
N LEU A 48 -4.64 -5.88 -6.26
CA LEU A 48 -4.16 -7.18 -5.82
C LEU A 48 -2.68 -7.36 -6.16
N SER A 49 -1.92 -7.75 -5.14
CA SER A 49 -0.52 -8.15 -5.25
C SER A 49 -0.38 -9.63 -4.88
N PRO A 50 0.63 -10.34 -5.41
CA PRO A 50 0.87 -11.75 -5.10
C PRO A 50 0.92 -12.07 -3.61
N LYS A 51 1.33 -11.11 -2.77
CA LYS A 51 1.43 -11.29 -1.32
C LYS A 51 0.09 -11.27 -0.58
N ARG A 52 -0.96 -10.72 -1.20
CA ARG A 52 -2.30 -10.54 -0.59
C ARG A 52 -3.36 -11.46 -1.20
N ALA A 53 -2.99 -12.18 -2.25
CA ALA A 53 -3.90 -12.92 -3.11
C ALA A 53 -3.79 -14.43 -2.81
N PRO A 54 -4.75 -15.26 -3.27
CA PRO A 54 -4.67 -16.70 -3.12
C PRO A 54 -3.46 -17.30 -3.86
N ARG A 55 -3.12 -18.55 -3.54
CA ARG A 55 -1.90 -19.24 -3.98
C ARG A 55 -1.68 -19.22 -5.50
N ASP A 56 -2.75 -19.25 -6.29
CA ASP A 56 -2.69 -19.29 -7.77
C ASP A 56 -2.64 -17.91 -8.43
N PHE A 57 -2.55 -16.83 -7.64
CA PHE A 57 -2.44 -15.47 -8.17
C PHE A 57 -0.98 -15.09 -8.40
N TYR A 58 -0.49 -15.38 -9.61
CA TYR A 58 0.86 -15.01 -10.04
C TYR A 58 0.85 -13.74 -10.90
N LYS A 59 1.28 -12.61 -10.32
CA LYS A 59 1.39 -11.31 -11.01
C LYS A 59 2.83 -10.79 -10.96
N GLY A 60 3.44 -10.65 -12.14
CA GLY A 60 4.79 -10.11 -12.31
C GLY A 60 4.89 -8.58 -12.19
N LYS A 61 6.10 -8.06 -12.41
CA LYS A 61 6.43 -6.62 -12.35
C LYS A 61 6.77 -6.01 -13.72
N ASN A 62 6.22 -6.58 -14.79
CA ASN A 62 6.46 -6.13 -16.17
C ASN A 62 7.94 -6.06 -16.59
N CYS A 63 8.81 -6.85 -15.94
CA CYS A 63 10.20 -6.99 -16.34
C CYS A 63 10.25 -7.66 -17.72
N LYS A 64 11.15 -7.20 -18.60
CA LYS A 64 11.36 -7.82 -19.90
C LYS A 64 11.93 -9.22 -19.71
N PRO A 65 11.43 -10.24 -20.43
CA PRO A 65 11.88 -11.61 -20.24
C PRO A 65 13.31 -11.80 -20.75
N SER A 66 14.17 -12.45 -19.96
CA SER A 66 15.55 -12.81 -20.34
C SER A 66 15.65 -14.12 -21.12
N GLY A 67 14.52 -14.79 -21.36
CA GLY A 67 14.48 -16.16 -21.88
C GLY A 67 13.05 -16.64 -22.13
N PHE A 68 12.85 -17.95 -22.17
CA PHE A 68 11.55 -18.57 -22.40
C PHE A 68 11.29 -19.76 -21.47
N HIS A 69 10.00 -20.05 -21.25
CA HIS A 69 9.58 -21.25 -20.52
C HIS A 69 9.53 -22.44 -21.47
N THR A 70 10.11 -23.56 -21.05
CA THR A 70 10.08 -24.83 -21.78
C THR A 70 8.75 -25.55 -21.58
N ARG A 71 8.42 -26.48 -22.48
CA ARG A 71 7.19 -27.29 -22.41
C ARG A 71 7.06 -28.08 -21.09
N LYS A 72 8.17 -28.40 -20.42
CA LYS A 72 8.21 -29.14 -19.14
C LYS A 72 8.35 -28.24 -17.91
N GLY A 73 8.05 -26.94 -18.04
CA GLY A 73 8.03 -25.99 -16.90
C GLY A 73 9.40 -25.48 -16.45
N GLY A 74 10.51 -25.87 -17.11
CA GLY A 74 11.82 -25.24 -16.92
C GLY A 74 11.92 -23.87 -17.59
N TYR A 75 12.94 -23.09 -17.27
CA TYR A 75 13.22 -21.79 -17.90
C TYR A 75 14.60 -21.80 -18.56
N VAL A 76 14.70 -21.36 -19.81
CA VAL A 76 15.96 -21.26 -20.56
C VAL A 76 16.27 -19.78 -20.77
N VAL A 77 17.39 -19.33 -20.19
CA VAL A 77 17.91 -17.96 -20.33
C VAL A 77 18.64 -17.83 -21.67
N GLN A 78 18.38 -16.75 -22.39
CA GLN A 78 19.04 -16.43 -23.65
C GLN A 78 20.07 -15.31 -23.42
N PRO A 79 21.37 -15.54 -23.69
CA PRO A 79 22.41 -14.54 -23.41
C PRO A 79 22.24 -13.27 -24.25
N GLU A 80 21.65 -13.37 -25.44
CA GLU A 80 21.36 -12.23 -26.32
C GLU A 80 20.34 -11.24 -25.74
N LYS A 81 19.45 -11.70 -24.88
CA LYS A 81 18.42 -10.87 -24.24
C LYS A 81 18.92 -10.20 -22.96
N LEU A 82 20.12 -10.54 -22.51
CA LEU A 82 20.71 -9.94 -21.32
C LEU A 82 21.28 -8.56 -21.68
N PRO A 83 20.97 -7.52 -20.88
CA PRO A 83 21.52 -6.19 -21.12
C PRO A 83 23.04 -6.20 -20.88
N ASN A 84 23.81 -5.85 -21.92
CA ASN A 84 25.26 -5.70 -21.84
C ASN A 84 25.61 -4.24 -21.56
N TYR A 85 26.12 -3.97 -20.36
CA TYR A 85 26.57 -2.64 -19.97
C TYR A 85 28.04 -2.46 -20.34
N VAL A 86 28.30 -1.65 -21.37
CA VAL A 86 29.66 -1.26 -21.76
C VAL A 86 30.10 -0.14 -20.83
N VAL A 87 30.82 -0.51 -19.77
CA VAL A 87 31.38 0.46 -18.81
C VAL A 87 32.77 0.86 -19.29
N PRO A 88 33.00 2.12 -19.69
CA PRO A 88 34.34 2.59 -20.06
C PRO A 88 35.23 2.68 -18.82
N ASP A 89 36.55 2.53 -19.01
CA ASP A 89 37.50 2.82 -17.96
C ASP A 89 37.55 4.33 -17.67
N LEU A 90 37.56 4.68 -16.38
CA LEU A 90 37.53 6.05 -15.89
C LEU A 90 38.87 6.45 -15.25
N THR A 91 39.91 5.60 -15.34
CA THR A 91 41.23 5.95 -14.81
C THR A 91 41.78 7.21 -15.50
N GLY A 92 42.03 8.27 -14.72
CA GLY A 92 42.55 9.54 -15.22
C GLY A 92 41.51 10.52 -15.79
N PHE A 93 40.21 10.25 -15.64
CA PHE A 93 39.17 11.17 -16.11
C PHE A 93 39.13 12.45 -15.26
N LYS A 94 39.42 13.60 -15.89
CA LYS A 94 39.53 14.90 -15.20
C LYS A 94 38.17 15.53 -14.85
N LEU A 95 37.10 15.10 -15.50
CA LEU A 95 35.77 15.67 -15.31
C LEU A 95 35.10 15.08 -14.05
N LYS A 96 34.44 15.95 -13.29
CA LYS A 96 33.66 15.62 -12.08
C LYS A 96 32.18 15.85 -12.36
N PRO A 97 31.25 15.19 -11.64
CA PRO A 97 29.80 15.35 -11.86
C PRO A 97 29.29 16.77 -11.56
N TYR A 98 30.07 17.58 -10.86
CA TYR A 98 29.75 18.96 -10.54
C TYR A 98 30.79 19.92 -11.11
N VAL A 99 30.32 21.10 -11.45
CA VAL A 99 31.14 22.22 -11.93
C VAL A 99 31.34 23.23 -10.80
N SER A 100 32.44 23.96 -10.83
CA SER A 100 32.67 25.11 -9.96
C SER A 100 31.63 26.20 -10.18
N GLN A 101 31.26 26.92 -9.13
CA GLN A 101 30.27 28.01 -9.16
C GLN A 101 30.73 29.26 -9.95
N CYS A 102 31.98 29.31 -10.39
CA CYS A 102 32.52 30.42 -11.18
C CYS A 102 32.84 29.99 -12.63
N PRO A 103 31.85 29.60 -13.46
CA PRO A 103 32.09 29.39 -14.87
C PRO A 103 32.20 30.72 -15.62
N VAL A 104 33.14 30.82 -16.55
CA VAL A 104 33.16 31.91 -17.54
C VAL A 104 31.98 31.68 -18.50
N GLN A 105 31.11 32.68 -18.68
CA GLN A 105 29.94 32.56 -19.55
C GLN A 105 30.38 32.50 -21.02
N VAL A 106 30.13 31.37 -21.68
CA VAL A 106 30.35 31.18 -23.11
C VAL A 106 28.99 31.24 -23.82
N LYS A 107 28.86 32.09 -24.84
CA LYS A 107 27.66 32.17 -25.69
C LYS A 107 27.55 30.88 -26.50
N ALA A 108 26.41 30.20 -26.43
CA ALA A 108 26.17 28.99 -27.20
C ALA A 108 26.08 29.30 -28.69
N SER A 109 27.03 28.80 -29.48
CA SER A 109 26.89 28.70 -30.94
C SER A 109 26.45 27.29 -31.27
N GLU A 110 25.26 27.16 -31.84
CA GLU A 110 24.70 25.90 -32.32
C GLU A 110 25.64 25.30 -33.38
N ALA A 111 26.15 24.10 -33.12
CA ALA A 111 26.98 23.38 -34.06
C ALA A 111 26.11 22.85 -35.21
N SER A 112 26.03 23.60 -36.30
CA SER A 112 25.42 23.19 -37.57
C SER A 112 26.25 22.05 -38.19
N SER A 113 25.61 20.90 -38.47
CA SER A 113 26.26 19.71 -38.99
C SER A 113 26.61 19.83 -40.48
N LYS A 114 27.83 19.43 -40.83
CA LYS A 114 28.15 18.86 -42.14
C LYS A 114 27.80 17.38 -42.17
#